data_AF-A0A2T7G940-F1
#
_entry.id   AF-A0A2T7G940-F1
#
_cell.length_a   1.000
_cell.length_b   1.000
_cell.length_c   1.000
_cell.angle_alpha   90.00
_cell.angle_beta   90.00
_cell.angle_gamma   90.00
#
_symmetry.space_group_name_H-M   'P 1'
#
loop_
_entity.id
_entity.type
_entity.pdbx_description
1 polymer ?
#
loop_
_entity_poly.entity_id
_entity_poly.type
_entity_poly.pdbx_seq_one_letter_code
_entity_poly.pdbx_strand_id
1 'polypeptide(L)'
;MQTSLTDPIGGLRRIEQIHALAEAELKGQAPDFDAPALLAELDDLAQKPRTVTELEARIMVQYIGRLRPARARILMNSLREERTKEGDPDAFVQFEAMIKTALGRGAVIGHDFQPDAFQDRDHQAIWDDVRNVVRSLERWSTNIFLNSGTLLGVVRDRKLIDHDDDVDLGMLIEARTEREAGRIWAQICGEMDAAGLLADYDPAAMAQVKLNTSTGLALDLFPAWTFRGQVYVFPHTYGELSEDDVLPLQPCELSGMQLPARPERMLAVNYGDGWREPDPYFVFPWKRRKRQFRKFQRACGVEE
;
A
#
# COMPACT_ATOMS: atom_id res chain seq x y z
N MET A 1 5.29 -32.70 32.80
CA MET A 1 6.60 -32.00 32.81
C MET A 1 6.56 -30.98 31.69
N GLN A 2 6.20 -29.74 32.02
CA GLN A 2 6.22 -28.59 31.09
C GLN A 2 7.61 -27.97 31.16
N THR A 3 8.39 -28.09 30.10
CA THR A 3 9.60 -27.29 29.87
C THR A 3 9.23 -26.15 28.95
N SER A 4 8.89 -25.00 29.53
CA SER A 4 8.79 -23.73 28.80
C SER A 4 9.50 -22.65 29.62
N LEU A 5 10.79 -22.53 29.35
CA LEU A 5 11.65 -21.40 29.67
C LEU A 5 12.63 -21.35 28.50
N THR A 6 12.24 -20.67 27.41
CA THR A 6 13.20 -20.23 26.39
C THR A 6 14.23 -19.37 27.11
N ASP A 7 15.48 -19.83 27.17
CA ASP A 7 16.60 -19.06 27.69
C ASP A 7 16.73 -17.77 26.84
N PRO A 8 16.38 -16.59 27.38
CA PRO A 8 16.36 -15.35 26.59
C PRO A 8 17.76 -14.99 26.07
N ILE A 9 18.79 -15.37 26.82
CA ILE A 9 20.19 -15.13 26.47
C ILE A 9 20.60 -16.11 25.35
N GLY A 10 20.18 -17.37 25.45
CA GLY A 10 20.37 -18.37 24.40
C GLY A 10 19.71 -17.98 23.08
N GLY A 11 18.49 -17.43 23.13
CA GLY A 11 17.76 -16.96 21.95
C GLY A 11 18.44 -15.78 21.25
N LEU A 12 18.93 -14.79 22.00
CA LEU A 12 19.67 -13.65 21.43
C LEU A 12 20.95 -14.08 20.73
N ARG A 13 21.75 -14.95 21.38
CA ARG A 13 22.96 -15.50 20.75
C ARG A 13 22.65 -16.28 19.48
N ARG A 14 21.51 -16.98 19.44
CA ARG A 14 21.12 -17.72 18.25
C ARG A 14 20.73 -16.78 17.11
N ILE A 15 20.03 -15.69 17.39
CA ILE A 15 19.74 -14.64 16.39
C ILE A 15 21.04 -14.06 15.82
N GLU A 16 22.04 -13.77 16.66
CA GLU A 16 23.37 -13.30 16.22
C GLU A 16 24.08 -14.32 15.32
N GLN A 17 23.97 -15.61 15.61
CA GLN A 17 24.52 -16.67 14.76
C GLN A 17 23.81 -16.72 13.39
N ILE A 18 22.48 -16.64 13.37
CA ILE A 18 21.70 -16.64 12.13
C ILE A 18 22.03 -15.39 11.29
N HIS A 19 22.20 -14.24 11.94
CA HIS A 19 22.67 -13.00 11.30
C HIS A 19 24.02 -13.21 10.60
N ALA A 20 25.02 -13.72 11.33
CA ALA A 20 26.35 -13.96 10.79
C ALA A 20 26.36 -14.97 9.64
N LEU A 21 25.54 -16.02 9.72
CA LEU A 21 25.37 -17.00 8.63
C LEU A 21 24.78 -16.35 7.38
N ALA A 22 23.76 -15.51 7.54
CA ALA A 22 23.13 -14.82 6.42
C ALA A 22 24.07 -13.78 5.78
N GLU A 23 24.86 -13.08 6.59
CA GLU A 23 25.88 -12.15 6.10
C GLU A 23 26.99 -12.88 5.32
N ALA A 24 27.44 -14.04 5.82
CA ALA A 24 28.40 -14.88 5.12
C ALA A 24 27.84 -15.39 3.79
N GLU A 25 26.55 -15.76 3.75
CA GLU A 25 25.90 -16.22 2.53
C GLU A 25 25.79 -15.12 1.47
N LEU A 26 25.46 -13.88 1.86
CA LEU A 26 25.44 -12.74 0.93
C LEU A 26 26.83 -12.44 0.33
N LYS A 27 27.91 -12.89 1.00
CA LYS A 27 29.29 -12.81 0.50
C LYS A 27 29.71 -14.04 -0.32
N GLY A 28 28.81 -15.01 -0.53
CA GLY A 28 29.06 -16.27 -1.22
C GLY A 28 29.93 -17.25 -0.44
N GLN A 29 29.90 -17.17 0.90
CA GLN A 29 30.80 -17.92 1.79
C GLN A 29 30.09 -19.05 2.57
N ALA A 30 28.80 -19.33 2.35
CA ALA A 30 28.02 -20.29 3.13
C ALA A 30 27.20 -21.28 2.25
N PRO A 31 27.85 -22.26 1.59
CA PRO A 31 27.23 -23.09 0.54
C PRO A 31 26.00 -23.92 0.95
N ASP A 32 25.74 -24.09 2.25
CA ASP A 32 24.61 -24.88 2.80
C ASP A 32 23.60 -24.00 3.55
N PHE A 33 23.18 -22.87 2.96
CA PHE A 33 22.23 -21.94 3.59
C PHE A 33 20.75 -22.36 3.40
N ASP A 34 20.15 -22.95 4.44
CA ASP A 34 18.72 -23.31 4.46
C ASP A 34 17.85 -22.13 4.93
N ALA A 35 17.50 -21.24 4.01
CA ALA A 35 16.70 -20.06 4.31
C ALA A 35 15.31 -20.38 4.93
N PRO A 36 14.53 -21.36 4.43
CA PRO A 36 13.27 -21.76 5.08
C PRO A 36 13.44 -22.20 6.55
N ALA A 37 14.43 -23.05 6.85
CA ALA A 37 14.67 -23.53 8.21
C ALA A 37 15.08 -22.40 9.15
N LEU A 38 16.00 -21.53 8.71
CA LEU A 38 16.46 -20.38 9.48
C LEU A 38 15.33 -19.37 9.72
N LEU A 39 14.43 -19.17 8.75
CA LEU A 39 13.29 -18.29 8.93
C LEU A 39 12.29 -18.85 9.95
N ALA A 40 12.04 -20.16 9.93
CA ALA A 40 11.20 -20.83 10.92
C ALA A 40 11.80 -20.70 12.32
N GLU A 41 13.11 -20.89 12.45
CA GLU A 41 13.82 -20.70 13.72
C GLU A 41 13.73 -19.25 14.22
N LEU A 42 13.90 -18.26 13.34
CA LEU A 42 13.69 -16.85 13.70
C LEU A 42 12.25 -16.58 14.16
N ASP A 43 11.25 -17.24 13.57
CA ASP A 43 9.84 -17.15 13.99
C ASP A 43 9.63 -17.68 15.41
N ASP A 44 10.29 -18.78 15.78
CA ASP A 44 10.25 -19.35 17.13
C ASP A 44 11.00 -18.50 18.17
N LEU A 45 12.06 -17.79 17.74
CA LEU A 45 12.89 -16.92 18.57
C LEU A 45 12.37 -15.47 18.67
N ALA A 46 11.28 -15.14 17.97
CA ALA A 46 10.84 -13.76 17.76
C ALA A 46 10.59 -12.98 19.05
N GLN A 47 11.22 -11.81 19.19
CA GLN A 47 11.02 -10.92 20.34
C GLN A 47 10.13 -9.72 19.99
N LYS A 48 9.54 -9.10 21.01
CA LYS A 48 8.75 -7.86 20.89
C LYS A 48 9.17 -6.85 21.97
N PRO A 49 9.72 -5.67 21.61
CA PRO A 49 10.11 -5.25 20.26
C PRO A 49 11.25 -6.12 19.70
N ARG A 50 11.41 -6.12 18.37
CA ARG A 50 12.55 -6.78 17.73
C ARG A 50 13.79 -5.91 17.87
N THR A 51 14.96 -6.54 18.02
CA THR A 51 16.24 -5.85 17.96
C THR A 51 16.63 -5.57 16.51
N VAL A 52 17.53 -4.61 16.30
CA VAL A 52 18.14 -4.32 14.99
C VAL A 52 18.77 -5.59 14.38
N THR A 53 19.50 -6.37 15.17
CA THR A 53 20.10 -7.64 14.71
C THR A 53 19.06 -8.65 14.26
N GLU A 54 17.92 -8.78 14.98
CA GLU A 54 16.84 -9.67 14.55
C GLU A 54 16.20 -9.18 13.23
N LEU A 55 16.01 -7.87 13.07
CA LEU A 55 15.50 -7.29 11.84
C LEU A 55 16.42 -7.59 10.66
N GLU A 56 17.71 -7.30 10.79
CA GLU A 56 18.70 -7.58 9.75
C GLU A 56 18.77 -9.07 9.41
N ALA A 57 18.83 -9.96 10.40
CA ALA A 57 18.87 -11.41 10.18
C ALA A 57 17.66 -11.90 9.39
N ARG A 58 16.45 -11.47 9.78
CA ARG A 58 15.21 -11.83 9.08
C ARG A 58 15.19 -11.31 7.66
N ILE A 59 15.56 -10.05 7.46
CA ILE A 59 15.61 -9.45 6.13
C ILE A 59 16.57 -10.25 5.25
N MET A 60 17.81 -10.47 5.67
CA MET A 60 18.80 -11.20 4.88
C MET A 60 18.31 -12.61 4.53
N VAL A 61 17.83 -13.39 5.51
CA VAL A 61 17.29 -14.75 5.28
C VAL A 61 16.14 -14.72 4.26
N GLN A 62 15.20 -13.78 4.40
CA GLN A 62 14.06 -13.65 3.50
C GLN A 62 14.47 -13.27 2.08
N TYR A 63 15.44 -12.37 1.93
CA TYR A 63 15.95 -11.96 0.63
C TYR A 63 16.76 -13.07 -0.07
N ILE A 64 17.65 -13.75 0.66
CA ILE A 64 18.43 -14.90 0.14
C ILE A 64 17.47 -16.01 -0.33
N GLY A 65 16.51 -16.38 0.52
CA GLY A 65 15.55 -17.44 0.22
C GLY A 65 14.40 -17.04 -0.71
N ARG A 66 14.29 -15.76 -1.09
CA ARG A 66 13.12 -15.18 -1.79
C ARG A 66 11.79 -15.49 -1.10
N LEU A 67 11.78 -15.40 0.23
CA LEU A 67 10.65 -15.76 1.10
C LEU A 67 9.90 -14.53 1.60
N ARG A 68 8.57 -14.57 1.50
CA ARG A 68 7.66 -13.57 2.09
C ARG A 68 8.06 -12.12 1.72
N PRO A 69 8.10 -11.77 0.41
CA PRO A 69 8.59 -10.48 -0.10
C PRO A 69 7.95 -9.25 0.55
N ALA A 70 6.62 -9.21 0.65
CA ALA A 70 5.89 -8.14 1.32
C ALA A 70 6.31 -7.96 2.80
N ARG A 71 6.62 -9.07 3.48
CA ARG A 71 7.06 -9.03 4.87
C ARG A 71 8.48 -8.47 5.00
N ALA A 72 9.39 -8.85 4.10
CA ALA A 72 10.75 -8.32 4.08
C ALA A 72 10.76 -6.79 3.91
N ARG A 73 9.93 -6.26 3.00
CA ARG A 73 9.75 -4.80 2.80
C ARG A 73 9.28 -4.08 4.07
N ILE A 74 8.31 -4.66 4.80
CA ILE A 74 7.86 -4.10 6.09
C ILE A 74 9.01 -4.09 7.12
N LEU A 75 9.83 -5.14 7.16
CA LEU A 75 10.98 -5.20 8.05
C LEU A 75 12.07 -4.21 7.64
N MET A 76 12.29 -3.96 6.34
CA MET A 76 13.19 -2.89 5.87
C MET A 76 12.75 -1.52 6.40
N ASN A 77 11.46 -1.19 6.32
CA ASN A 77 10.97 0.06 6.92
C ASN A 77 11.18 0.09 8.45
N SER A 78 10.92 -1.05 9.12
CA SER A 78 11.13 -1.15 10.58
C SER A 78 12.60 -0.93 10.95
N LEU A 79 13.53 -1.51 10.18
CA LEU A 79 14.97 -1.33 10.37
C LEU A 79 15.38 0.13 10.16
N ARG A 80 14.87 0.78 9.09
CA ARG A 80 15.11 2.20 8.82
C ARG A 80 14.67 3.07 9.99
N GLU A 81 13.47 2.82 10.53
CA GLU A 81 12.94 3.54 11.68
C GLU A 81 13.81 3.34 12.93
N GLU A 82 14.19 2.10 13.27
CA GLU A 82 15.04 1.81 14.43
C GLU A 82 16.43 2.44 14.29
N ARG A 83 17.08 2.32 13.14
CA ARG A 83 18.38 2.96 12.85
C ARG A 83 18.33 4.49 12.96
N THR A 84 17.24 5.08 12.49
CA THR A 84 17.02 6.53 12.65
C THR A 84 16.85 6.92 14.12
N LYS A 85 16.12 6.12 14.92
CA LYS A 85 15.95 6.36 16.37
C LYS A 85 17.27 6.22 17.14
N GLU A 86 18.14 5.30 16.72
CA GLU A 86 19.49 5.13 17.28
C GLU A 86 20.46 6.25 16.88
N GLY A 87 20.07 7.13 15.94
CA GLY A 87 20.90 8.22 15.46
C GLY A 87 21.92 7.80 14.39
N ASP A 88 21.74 6.64 13.77
CA ASP A 88 22.63 6.08 12.74
C ASP A 88 21.85 5.68 11.47
N PRO A 89 21.26 6.65 10.74
CA PRO A 89 20.55 6.37 9.50
C PRO A 89 21.49 5.84 8.39
N ASP A 90 22.79 6.14 8.45
CA ASP A 90 23.77 5.70 7.46
C ASP A 90 23.99 4.18 7.51
N ALA A 91 23.89 3.55 8.68
CA ALA A 91 23.92 2.10 8.81
C ALA A 91 22.80 1.41 8.03
N PHE A 92 21.58 2.00 7.97
CA PHE A 92 20.51 1.46 7.13
C PHE A 92 20.88 1.53 5.64
N VAL A 93 21.44 2.64 5.18
CA VAL A 93 21.86 2.83 3.78
C VAL A 93 22.94 1.81 3.41
N GLN A 94 23.92 1.59 4.29
CA GLN A 94 24.98 0.59 4.07
C GLN A 94 24.43 -0.82 4.02
N PHE A 95 23.51 -1.17 4.92
CA PHE A 95 22.84 -2.47 4.94
C PHE A 95 22.02 -2.71 3.66
N GLU A 96 21.25 -1.71 3.22
CA GLU A 96 20.47 -1.79 1.99
C GLU A 96 21.38 -1.95 0.75
N ALA A 97 22.47 -1.20 0.68
CA ALA A 97 23.46 -1.32 -0.40
C ALA A 97 24.09 -2.71 -0.44
N MET A 98 24.43 -3.28 0.72
CA MET A 98 24.99 -4.62 0.83
C MET A 98 24.04 -5.69 0.25
N ILE A 99 22.75 -5.65 0.62
CA ILE A 99 21.74 -6.57 0.07
C ILE A 99 21.61 -6.40 -1.45
N LYS A 100 21.53 -5.15 -1.92
CA LYS A 100 21.42 -4.83 -3.36
C LYS A 100 22.62 -5.33 -4.16
N THR A 101 23.83 -5.16 -3.63
CA THR A 101 25.07 -5.65 -4.26
C THR A 101 25.10 -7.16 -4.32
N ALA A 102 24.75 -7.85 -3.23
CA ALA A 102 24.78 -9.30 -3.16
C ALA A 102 23.75 -9.98 -4.09
N LEU A 103 22.57 -9.37 -4.27
CA LEU A 103 21.46 -9.98 -5.03
C LEU A 103 21.30 -9.43 -6.46
N GLY A 104 22.09 -8.41 -6.82
CA GLY A 104 22.03 -7.75 -8.11
C GLY A 104 20.64 -7.13 -8.41
N ARG A 105 20.23 -7.14 -9.68
CA ARG A 105 18.94 -6.58 -10.14
C ARG A 105 17.69 -7.24 -9.51
N GLY A 106 17.83 -8.36 -8.80
CA GLY A 106 16.73 -9.06 -8.12
C GLY A 106 16.33 -8.49 -6.75
N ALA A 107 17.00 -7.44 -6.26
CA ALA A 107 16.77 -6.88 -4.92
C ALA A 107 15.55 -5.94 -4.82
N VAL A 108 15.02 -5.46 -5.95
CA VAL A 108 13.80 -4.63 -5.96
C VAL A 108 12.60 -5.56 -5.95
N ILE A 109 12.17 -5.90 -4.74
CA ILE A 109 10.98 -6.70 -4.51
C ILE A 109 9.76 -5.76 -4.61
N GLY A 110 9.07 -5.83 -5.75
CA GLY A 110 7.74 -5.24 -5.93
C GLY A 110 6.68 -5.87 -5.03
N HIS A 111 5.47 -5.32 -5.05
CA HIS A 111 4.36 -5.86 -4.26
C HIS A 111 3.84 -7.20 -4.80
N ASP A 112 3.95 -7.43 -6.13
CA ASP A 112 3.65 -8.67 -6.80
C ASP A 112 4.55 -8.85 -8.05
N PHE A 113 4.87 -10.09 -8.41
CA PHE A 113 5.58 -10.43 -9.67
C PHE A 113 4.57 -10.49 -10.84
N GLN A 114 3.78 -9.43 -11.04
CA GLN A 114 2.81 -9.36 -12.13
C GLN A 114 3.49 -8.96 -13.45
N PRO A 115 3.21 -9.63 -14.58
CA PRO A 115 3.79 -9.35 -15.89
C PRO A 115 3.16 -8.15 -16.63
N ASP A 116 2.26 -7.41 -15.98
CA ASP A 116 1.25 -6.57 -16.65
C ASP A 116 1.30 -5.08 -16.26
N ALA A 117 2.47 -4.59 -15.83
CA ALA A 117 2.68 -3.23 -15.36
C ALA A 117 2.48 -2.15 -16.45
N PHE A 118 2.22 -0.90 -16.06
CA PHE A 118 1.97 0.21 -16.99
C PHE A 118 3.12 0.51 -17.97
N GLN A 119 4.35 0.08 -17.66
CA GLN A 119 5.52 0.29 -18.52
C GLN A 119 5.32 -0.19 -19.96
N ASP A 120 4.58 -1.30 -20.15
CA ASP A 120 4.43 -1.96 -21.45
C ASP A 120 3.05 -1.71 -22.11
N ARG A 121 2.21 -0.83 -21.53
CA ARG A 121 0.86 -0.53 -22.01
C ARG A 121 0.75 0.82 -22.71
N ASP A 122 -0.22 0.95 -23.62
CA ASP A 122 -0.58 2.24 -24.21
C ASP A 122 -1.38 3.08 -23.19
N HIS A 123 -0.73 4.13 -22.65
CA HIS A 123 -1.33 5.01 -21.65
C HIS A 123 -2.55 5.75 -22.18
N GLN A 124 -2.62 6.04 -23.48
CA GLN A 124 -3.79 6.71 -24.06
C GLN A 124 -5.01 5.78 -24.05
N ALA A 125 -4.82 4.51 -24.45
CA ALA A 125 -5.87 3.50 -24.41
C ALA A 125 -6.40 3.27 -22.98
N ILE A 126 -5.49 3.27 -21.99
CA ILE A 126 -5.85 3.22 -20.56
C ILE A 126 -6.77 4.39 -20.20
N TRP A 127 -6.38 5.63 -20.52
CA TRP A 127 -7.18 6.79 -20.17
C TRP A 127 -8.53 6.83 -20.91
N ASP A 128 -8.59 6.36 -22.15
CA ASP A 128 -9.85 6.22 -22.89
C ASP A 128 -10.81 5.24 -22.20
N ASP A 129 -10.30 4.09 -21.75
CA ASP A 129 -11.10 3.09 -21.01
C ASP A 129 -11.56 3.64 -19.65
N VAL A 130 -10.65 4.28 -18.89
CA VAL A 130 -10.99 4.93 -17.61
C VAL A 130 -12.09 5.98 -17.82
N ARG A 131 -12.00 6.84 -18.84
CA ARG A 131 -13.04 7.83 -19.15
C ARG A 131 -14.37 7.18 -19.53
N ASN A 132 -14.35 6.06 -20.25
CA ASN A 132 -15.57 5.33 -20.60
C ASN A 132 -16.25 4.76 -19.35
N VAL A 133 -15.46 4.16 -18.44
CA VAL A 133 -15.96 3.66 -17.16
C VAL A 133 -16.52 4.79 -16.31
N VAL A 134 -15.81 5.92 -16.19
CA VAL A 134 -16.27 7.09 -15.41
C VAL A 134 -17.61 7.63 -15.91
N ARG A 135 -17.81 7.70 -17.24
CA ARG A 135 -19.12 8.07 -17.80
C ARG A 135 -20.26 7.16 -17.35
N SER A 136 -20.00 5.87 -17.13
CA SER A 136 -21.02 4.95 -16.60
C SER A 136 -21.36 5.20 -15.13
N LEU A 137 -20.45 5.84 -14.38
CA LEU A 137 -20.60 6.17 -12.97
C LEU A 137 -21.31 7.51 -12.72
N GLU A 138 -21.40 8.38 -13.73
CA GLU A 138 -21.98 9.73 -13.63
C GLU A 138 -23.43 9.74 -13.12
N ARG A 139 -24.14 8.61 -13.24
CA ARG A 139 -25.50 8.45 -12.69
C ARG A 139 -25.57 8.50 -11.15
N TRP A 140 -24.45 8.23 -10.46
CA TRP A 140 -24.36 8.32 -9.00
C TRP A 140 -23.56 9.52 -8.52
N SER A 141 -22.52 9.91 -9.26
CA SER A 141 -21.72 11.09 -8.94
C SER A 141 -20.97 11.60 -10.15
N THR A 142 -21.01 12.91 -10.34
CA THR A 142 -20.15 13.62 -11.29
C THR A 142 -18.81 14.05 -10.68
N ASN A 143 -18.64 13.86 -9.36
CA ASN A 143 -17.44 14.23 -8.63
C ASN A 143 -16.51 13.02 -8.43
N ILE A 144 -15.95 12.54 -9.54
CA ILE A 144 -15.00 11.42 -9.56
C ILE A 144 -13.62 11.96 -9.92
N PHE A 145 -12.60 11.66 -9.11
CA PHE A 145 -11.26 12.24 -9.22
C PHE A 145 -10.15 11.21 -9.07
N LEU A 146 -8.97 11.49 -9.62
CA LEU A 146 -7.79 10.65 -9.46
C LEU A 146 -7.35 10.58 -8.00
N ASN A 147 -7.03 9.38 -7.53
CA ASN A 147 -6.68 9.12 -6.14
C ASN A 147 -5.34 8.36 -6.02
N SER A 148 -4.82 8.22 -4.80
CA SER A 148 -3.72 7.30 -4.44
C SER A 148 -2.55 7.24 -5.45
N GLY A 149 -2.17 6.05 -5.95
CA GLY A 149 -0.96 5.85 -6.77
C GLY A 149 -1.09 6.53 -8.13
N THR A 150 -2.30 6.51 -8.69
CA THR A 150 -2.62 7.21 -9.93
C THR A 150 -2.46 8.72 -9.82
N LEU A 151 -2.99 9.33 -8.75
CA LEU A 151 -2.82 10.77 -8.48
C LEU A 151 -1.34 11.11 -8.29
N LEU A 152 -0.60 10.26 -7.55
CA LEU A 152 0.83 10.45 -7.30
C LEU A 152 1.61 10.47 -8.61
N GLY A 153 1.40 9.48 -9.49
CA GLY A 153 2.08 9.42 -10.79
C GLY A 153 1.80 10.66 -11.63
N VAL A 154 0.52 11.04 -11.77
CA VAL A 154 0.13 12.18 -12.60
C VAL A 154 0.72 13.51 -12.09
N VAL A 155 0.74 13.72 -10.78
CA VAL A 155 1.22 14.98 -10.18
C VAL A 155 2.75 15.02 -10.08
N ARG A 156 3.40 13.92 -9.69
CA ARG A 156 4.85 13.86 -9.48
C ARG A 156 5.60 13.64 -10.79
N ASP A 157 5.19 12.62 -11.54
CA ASP A 157 5.96 12.07 -12.66
C ASP A 157 5.37 12.46 -14.02
N ARG A 158 4.17 13.07 -14.03
CA ARG A 158 3.40 13.39 -15.25
C ARG A 158 3.12 12.16 -16.12
N LYS A 159 2.92 11.00 -15.49
CA LYS A 159 2.55 9.73 -16.12
C LYS A 159 1.97 8.76 -15.09
N LEU A 160 1.43 7.63 -15.53
CA LEU A 160 1.17 6.51 -14.63
C LEU A 160 2.51 5.93 -14.11
N ILE A 161 2.53 5.41 -12.89
CA ILE A 161 3.74 4.84 -12.29
C ILE A 161 4.05 3.52 -13.01
N ASP A 162 5.25 3.37 -13.57
CA ASP A 162 5.59 2.26 -14.47
C ASP A 162 5.36 0.86 -13.88
N HIS A 163 5.45 0.73 -12.56
CA HIS A 163 5.30 -0.53 -11.82
C HIS A 163 3.92 -0.72 -11.16
N ASP A 164 3.01 0.25 -11.31
CA ASP A 164 1.60 0.07 -10.92
C ASP A 164 0.87 -0.75 -11.98
N ASP A 165 -0.19 -1.43 -11.55
CA ASP A 165 -1.07 -2.26 -12.38
C ASP A 165 -2.56 -1.88 -12.27
N ASP A 166 -2.90 -0.87 -11.46
CA ASP A 166 -4.26 -0.38 -11.26
C ASP A 166 -4.44 1.14 -11.42
N VAL A 167 -5.69 1.56 -11.62
CA VAL A 167 -6.10 2.97 -11.61
C VAL A 167 -6.99 3.23 -10.41
N ASP A 168 -6.58 4.16 -9.55
CA ASP A 168 -7.30 4.56 -8.35
C ASP A 168 -8.20 5.79 -8.59
N LEU A 169 -9.50 5.66 -8.33
CA LEU A 169 -10.47 6.76 -8.39
C LEU A 169 -11.17 6.97 -7.05
N GLY A 170 -11.36 8.22 -6.65
CA GLY A 170 -12.26 8.60 -5.56
C GLY A 170 -13.62 9.05 -6.11
N MET A 171 -14.72 8.58 -5.52
CA MET A 171 -16.08 9.04 -5.86
C MET A 171 -16.70 9.76 -4.66
N LEU A 172 -16.99 11.06 -4.81
CA LEU A 172 -17.75 11.79 -3.80
C LEU A 172 -19.22 11.36 -3.82
N ILE A 173 -19.71 10.88 -2.68
CA ILE A 173 -21.12 10.61 -2.41
C ILE A 173 -21.69 11.64 -1.43
N GLU A 174 -22.97 11.95 -1.58
CA GLU A 174 -23.66 12.88 -0.68
C GLU A 174 -24.00 12.19 0.64
N ALA A 175 -23.23 12.46 1.68
CA ALA A 175 -23.49 11.94 3.01
C ALA A 175 -23.22 12.99 4.08
N ARG A 176 -24.04 13.01 5.13
CA ARG A 176 -23.91 13.94 6.27
C ARG A 176 -23.37 13.26 7.51
N THR A 177 -23.06 11.96 7.47
CA THR A 177 -22.38 11.24 8.55
C THR A 177 -21.63 10.05 7.98
N GLU A 178 -20.64 9.57 8.72
CA GLU A 178 -19.89 8.35 8.37
C GLU A 178 -20.80 7.10 8.22
N ARG A 179 -21.85 6.97 9.04
CA ARG A 179 -22.80 5.84 8.95
C ARG A 179 -23.72 5.95 7.74
N GLU A 180 -24.11 7.17 7.39
CA GLU A 180 -24.89 7.43 6.19
C GLU A 180 -24.06 7.17 4.94
N ALA A 181 -22.80 7.62 4.92
CA ALA A 181 -21.85 7.32 3.84
C ALA A 181 -21.72 5.82 3.61
N GLY A 182 -21.60 5.02 4.68
CA GLY A 182 -21.52 3.56 4.54
C GLY A 182 -22.78 2.93 3.93
N ARG A 183 -23.97 3.37 4.35
CA ARG A 183 -25.23 2.85 3.79
C ARG A 183 -25.44 3.25 2.33
N ILE A 184 -25.16 4.51 2.00
CA ILE A 184 -25.25 5.03 0.62
C ILE A 184 -24.26 4.29 -0.26
N TRP A 185 -23.03 4.10 0.22
CA TRP A 185 -22.02 3.36 -0.52
C TRP A 185 -22.44 1.92 -0.79
N ALA A 186 -22.93 1.18 0.21
CA ALA A 186 -23.43 -0.18 0.01
C ALA A 186 -24.59 -0.25 -1.00
N GLN A 187 -25.49 0.74 -0.98
CA GLN A 187 -26.56 0.84 -1.98
C GLN A 187 -25.98 1.05 -3.39
N ILE A 188 -25.09 2.02 -3.56
CA ILE A 188 -24.45 2.32 -4.85
C ILE A 188 -23.69 1.10 -5.37
N CYS A 189 -22.94 0.40 -4.51
CA CYS A 189 -22.25 -0.84 -4.89
C CYS A 189 -23.21 -1.94 -5.33
N GLY A 190 -24.33 -2.14 -4.64
CA GLY A 190 -25.37 -3.08 -5.08
C GLY A 190 -25.98 -2.72 -6.44
N GLU A 191 -26.17 -1.42 -6.71
CA GLU A 191 -26.66 -0.94 -8.00
C GLU A 191 -25.60 -1.03 -9.12
N MET A 192 -24.32 -0.85 -8.80
CA MET A 192 -23.19 -1.06 -9.72
C MET A 192 -23.05 -2.54 -10.09
N ASP A 193 -23.14 -3.42 -9.11
CA ASP A 193 -23.09 -4.87 -9.28
C ASP A 193 -24.25 -5.38 -10.14
N ALA A 194 -25.48 -4.95 -9.82
CA ALA A 194 -26.67 -5.28 -10.61
C ALA A 194 -26.59 -4.78 -12.07
N ALA A 195 -25.79 -3.75 -12.33
CA ALA A 195 -25.53 -3.23 -13.67
C ALA A 195 -24.31 -3.89 -14.36
N GLY A 196 -23.65 -4.87 -13.72
CA GLY A 196 -22.49 -5.56 -14.26
C GLY A 196 -21.23 -4.71 -14.31
N LEU A 197 -21.13 -3.65 -13.51
CA LEU A 197 -19.99 -2.72 -13.53
C LEU A 197 -18.85 -3.17 -12.61
N LEU A 198 -19.10 -4.06 -11.65
CA LEU A 198 -18.09 -4.48 -10.67
C LEU A 198 -17.42 -5.80 -11.08
N ALA A 199 -16.11 -5.88 -10.82
CA ALA A 199 -15.31 -7.09 -10.95
C ALA A 199 -15.18 -7.77 -9.58
N ASP A 200 -15.48 -9.07 -9.50
CA ASP A 200 -15.33 -9.91 -8.30
C ASP A 200 -15.92 -9.30 -7.02
N TYR A 201 -17.13 -8.73 -7.12
CA TYR A 201 -17.73 -7.98 -6.01
C TYR A 201 -18.12 -8.88 -4.83
N ASP A 202 -17.49 -8.61 -3.67
CA ASP A 202 -17.88 -9.15 -2.37
C ASP A 202 -18.08 -7.99 -1.38
N PRO A 203 -19.33 -7.72 -0.93
CA PRO A 203 -19.64 -6.62 -0.02
C PRO A 203 -18.99 -6.77 1.36
N ALA A 204 -18.54 -7.97 1.74
CA ALA A 204 -17.89 -8.24 3.01
C ALA A 204 -16.35 -8.13 2.94
N ALA A 205 -15.76 -8.11 1.74
CA ALA A 205 -14.31 -8.18 1.59
C ALA A 205 -13.62 -6.85 1.92
N MET A 206 -14.01 -5.78 1.22
CA MET A 206 -13.42 -4.46 1.32
C MET A 206 -14.42 -3.38 0.90
N ALA A 207 -14.21 -2.14 1.35
CA ALA A 207 -15.09 -1.05 0.97
C ALA A 207 -14.75 -0.46 -0.41
N GLN A 208 -13.48 -0.47 -0.85
CA GLN A 208 -13.18 -0.16 -2.23
C GLN A 208 -13.65 -1.30 -3.14
N VAL A 209 -14.16 -0.96 -4.32
CA VAL A 209 -14.65 -1.94 -5.30
C VAL A 209 -13.83 -1.85 -6.59
N LYS A 210 -13.71 -2.98 -7.28
CA LYS A 210 -13.05 -3.06 -8.59
C LYS A 210 -14.07 -2.89 -9.69
N LEU A 211 -13.76 -2.08 -10.71
CA LEU A 211 -14.61 -1.88 -11.87
C LEU A 211 -14.19 -2.79 -13.02
N ASN A 212 -15.19 -3.26 -13.77
CA ASN A 212 -14.96 -3.92 -15.05
C ASN A 212 -14.49 -2.88 -16.07
N THR A 213 -13.37 -3.18 -16.72
CA THR A 213 -12.78 -2.37 -17.78
C THR A 213 -12.73 -3.19 -19.07
N SER A 214 -12.78 -2.53 -20.22
CA SER A 214 -12.73 -3.23 -21.51
C SER A 214 -11.34 -3.77 -21.85
N THR A 215 -10.30 -3.19 -21.26
CA THR A 215 -8.89 -3.54 -21.45
C THR A 215 -8.37 -4.57 -20.44
N GLY A 216 -9.19 -4.99 -19.47
CA GLY A 216 -8.74 -5.85 -18.36
C GLY A 216 -7.83 -5.13 -17.35
N LEU A 217 -7.74 -3.80 -17.44
CA LEU A 217 -7.12 -2.94 -16.44
C LEU A 217 -7.84 -3.04 -15.10
N ALA A 218 -7.10 -3.19 -14.00
CA ALA A 218 -7.67 -3.05 -12.67
C ALA A 218 -8.00 -1.58 -12.41
N LEU A 219 -9.23 -1.29 -12.01
CA LEU A 219 -9.65 0.07 -11.65
C LEU A 219 -10.35 0.02 -10.29
N ASP A 220 -9.68 0.55 -9.27
CA ASP A 220 -10.16 0.61 -7.90
C ASP A 220 -10.94 1.91 -7.64
N LEU A 221 -12.14 1.77 -7.11
CA LEU A 221 -13.04 2.88 -6.82
C LEU A 221 -13.28 3.00 -5.31
N PHE A 222 -12.91 4.15 -4.78
CA PHE A 222 -12.94 4.45 -3.35
C PHE A 222 -14.07 5.41 -3.00
N PRO A 223 -14.85 5.14 -1.94
CA PRO A 223 -15.85 6.07 -1.45
C PRO A 223 -15.20 7.30 -0.82
N ALA A 224 -15.72 8.48 -1.17
CA ALA A 224 -15.38 9.75 -0.57
C ALA A 224 -16.64 10.52 -0.16
N TRP A 225 -16.57 11.35 0.88
CA TRP A 225 -17.67 12.24 1.27
C TRP A 225 -17.15 13.45 2.03
N THR A 226 -17.97 14.49 2.14
CA THR A 226 -17.70 15.64 3.00
C THR A 226 -18.59 15.60 4.24
N PHE A 227 -18.05 15.96 5.39
CA PHE A 227 -18.83 16.13 6.61
C PHE A 227 -18.25 17.26 7.45
N ARG A 228 -19.08 18.25 7.78
CA ARG A 228 -18.68 19.45 8.56
C ARG A 228 -17.47 20.18 7.97
N GLY A 229 -17.44 20.34 6.64
CA GLY A 229 -16.36 21.02 5.91
C GLY A 229 -15.05 20.23 5.84
N GLN A 230 -15.04 18.98 6.30
CA GLN A 230 -13.89 18.08 6.20
C GLN A 230 -14.16 16.98 5.19
N VAL A 231 -13.11 16.53 4.50
CA VAL A 231 -13.19 15.46 3.50
C VAL A 231 -12.80 14.13 4.14
N TYR A 232 -13.47 13.08 3.69
CA TYR A 232 -13.17 11.70 4.01
C TYR A 232 -13.03 10.92 2.71
N VAL A 233 -11.95 10.16 2.55
CA VAL A 233 -11.71 9.24 1.43
C VAL A 233 -11.20 7.94 2.02
N PHE A 234 -11.96 6.87 1.90
CA PHE A 234 -11.51 5.58 2.40
C PHE A 234 -10.31 5.08 1.59
N PRO A 235 -9.28 4.44 2.20
CA PRO A 235 -9.03 4.34 3.65
C PRO A 235 -8.10 5.45 4.17
N HIS A 236 -7.70 6.43 3.37
CA HIS A 236 -6.56 7.30 3.68
C HIS A 236 -6.91 8.63 4.35
N THR A 237 -7.94 9.35 3.91
CA THR A 237 -8.25 10.71 4.40
C THR A 237 -9.42 10.62 5.35
N TYR A 238 -9.22 10.99 6.62
CA TYR A 238 -10.21 10.97 7.68
C TYR A 238 -10.31 12.34 8.36
N GLY A 239 -10.64 13.36 7.57
CA GLY A 239 -10.86 14.73 8.03
C GLY A 239 -9.61 15.62 8.10
N GLU A 240 -8.45 15.16 7.62
CA GLU A 240 -7.23 15.96 7.53
C GLU A 240 -7.31 17.06 6.45
N LEU A 241 -8.19 16.91 5.47
CA LEU A 241 -8.43 17.89 4.40
C LEU A 241 -9.76 18.63 4.61
N SER A 242 -9.78 19.91 4.25
CA SER A 242 -11.00 20.67 4.09
C SER A 242 -11.66 20.41 2.73
N GLU A 243 -12.93 20.76 2.60
CA GLU A 243 -13.64 20.69 1.31
C GLU A 243 -12.94 21.50 0.22
N ASP A 244 -12.43 22.70 0.53
CA ASP A 244 -11.69 23.56 -0.41
C ASP A 244 -10.33 23.00 -0.85
N ASP A 245 -9.82 21.95 -0.19
CA ASP A 245 -8.62 21.24 -0.63
C ASP A 245 -8.92 20.25 -1.76
N VAL A 246 -10.20 19.88 -1.93
CA VAL A 246 -10.63 18.87 -2.89
C VAL A 246 -11.56 19.46 -3.95
N LEU A 247 -12.52 20.29 -3.55
CA LEU A 247 -13.49 20.92 -4.43
C LEU A 247 -13.16 22.42 -4.63
N PRO A 248 -13.49 23.00 -5.80
CA PRO A 248 -13.97 22.31 -7.00
C PRO A 248 -12.86 21.47 -7.65
N LEU A 249 -13.25 20.31 -8.19
CA LEU A 249 -12.33 19.47 -8.93
C LEU A 249 -11.75 20.22 -10.15
N GLN A 250 -10.52 19.87 -10.53
CA GLN A 250 -9.77 20.51 -11.62
C GLN A 250 -9.49 19.50 -12.74
N PRO A 251 -9.61 19.86 -14.02
CA PRO A 251 -9.27 18.97 -15.10
C PRO A 251 -7.75 18.69 -15.14
N CYS A 252 -7.37 17.44 -15.35
CA CYS A 252 -6.01 17.02 -15.65
C CYS A 252 -5.80 17.01 -17.16
N GLU A 253 -4.87 17.80 -17.67
CA GLU A 253 -4.56 17.85 -19.11
C GLU A 253 -4.02 16.52 -19.65
N LEU A 254 -3.29 15.77 -18.83
CA LEU A 254 -2.67 14.50 -19.23
C LEU A 254 -3.69 13.37 -19.40
N SER A 255 -4.58 13.21 -18.42
CA SER A 255 -5.50 12.07 -18.37
C SER A 255 -6.93 12.42 -18.82
N GLY A 256 -7.27 13.71 -18.91
CA GLY A 256 -8.65 14.17 -19.06
C GLY A 256 -9.55 13.87 -17.85
N MET A 257 -8.97 13.33 -16.78
CA MET A 257 -9.67 13.02 -15.52
C MET A 257 -9.64 14.23 -14.59
N GLN A 258 -10.46 14.20 -13.54
CA GLN A 258 -10.47 15.25 -12.54
C GLN A 258 -9.40 15.03 -11.46
N LEU A 259 -8.84 16.11 -10.94
CA LEU A 259 -7.94 16.18 -9.80
C LEU A 259 -8.64 16.89 -8.63
N PRO A 260 -8.28 16.60 -7.38
CA PRO A 260 -8.58 17.48 -6.26
C PRO A 260 -8.08 18.91 -6.52
N ALA A 261 -8.73 19.91 -5.93
CA ALA A 261 -8.33 21.32 -6.04
C ALA A 261 -6.89 21.59 -5.60
N ARG A 262 -6.40 20.84 -4.61
CA ARG A 262 -5.02 20.90 -4.09
C ARG A 262 -4.44 19.48 -3.99
N PRO A 263 -4.07 18.86 -5.12
CA PRO A 263 -3.71 17.46 -5.14
C PRO A 263 -2.48 17.16 -4.26
N GLU A 264 -1.54 18.10 -4.14
CA GLU A 264 -0.36 17.96 -3.29
C GLU A 264 -0.71 17.83 -1.80
N ARG A 265 -1.81 18.44 -1.34
CA ARG A 265 -2.29 18.29 0.04
C ARG A 265 -2.83 16.90 0.28
N MET A 266 -3.59 16.36 -0.67
CA MET A 266 -4.06 14.98 -0.60
C MET A 266 -2.90 13.99 -0.61
N LEU A 267 -1.91 14.19 -1.49
CA LEU A 267 -0.71 13.33 -1.53
C LEU A 267 0.09 13.38 -0.22
N ALA A 268 0.18 14.55 0.43
CA ALA A 268 0.79 14.65 1.76
C ALA A 268 0.01 13.88 2.84
N VAL A 269 -1.34 13.84 2.77
CA VAL A 269 -2.15 13.02 3.67
C VAL A 269 -1.98 11.51 3.40
N ASN A 270 -1.84 11.12 2.13
CA ASN A 270 -1.71 9.72 1.72
C ASN A 270 -0.33 9.14 2.07
N TYR A 271 0.73 9.88 1.72
CA TYR A 271 2.10 9.39 1.68
C TYR A 271 3.06 10.13 2.63
N GLY A 272 2.60 11.19 3.30
CA GLY A 272 3.43 12.05 4.15
C GLY A 272 4.11 13.20 3.40
N ASP A 273 4.73 14.13 4.13
CA ASP A 273 5.32 15.36 3.55
C ASP A 273 6.45 15.07 2.53
N GLY A 274 7.08 13.89 2.62
CA GLY A 274 8.15 13.44 1.73
C GLY A 274 7.67 12.81 0.41
N TRP A 275 6.37 12.83 0.08
CA TRP A 275 5.79 12.10 -1.06
C TRP A 275 6.42 12.38 -2.44
N ARG A 276 7.11 13.51 -2.59
CA ARG A 276 7.83 13.88 -3.81
C ARG A 276 9.03 12.99 -4.07
N GLU A 277 9.62 12.41 -3.03
CA GLU A 277 10.72 11.47 -3.16
C GLU A 277 10.15 10.04 -3.09
N PRO A 278 10.42 9.17 -4.08
CA PRO A 278 9.95 7.80 -4.03
C PRO A 278 10.47 7.07 -2.78
N ASP A 279 9.55 6.60 -1.94
CA ASP A 279 9.86 5.78 -0.78
C ASP A 279 9.55 4.29 -1.06
N PRO A 280 10.54 3.46 -1.42
CA PRO A 280 10.35 2.03 -1.66
C PRO A 280 10.06 1.24 -0.38
N TYR A 281 9.97 1.89 0.78
CA TYR A 281 9.63 1.28 2.05
C TYR A 281 8.38 1.86 2.67
N PHE A 282 7.62 2.67 1.92
CA PHE A 282 6.32 3.13 2.37
C PHE A 282 5.42 1.95 2.75
N VAL A 283 4.83 2.03 3.95
CA VAL A 283 3.85 1.07 4.47
C VAL A 283 2.60 1.83 4.88
N PHE A 284 1.48 1.54 4.20
CA PHE A 284 0.21 2.15 4.54
C PHE A 284 -0.26 1.72 5.94
N PRO A 285 -0.69 2.64 6.82
CA PRO A 285 -1.02 2.35 8.22
C PRO A 285 -2.42 1.72 8.38
N TRP A 286 -2.65 0.57 7.76
CA TRP A 286 -3.94 -0.15 7.69
C TRP A 286 -4.64 -0.27 9.05
N LYS A 287 -3.93 -0.69 10.10
CA LYS A 287 -4.53 -0.86 11.45
C LYS A 287 -5.10 0.44 12.02
N ARG A 288 -4.43 1.57 11.78
CA ARG A 288 -4.91 2.88 12.22
C ARG A 288 -6.12 3.31 11.39
N ARG A 289 -6.02 3.19 10.08
CA ARG A 289 -7.07 3.60 9.13
C ARG A 289 -8.35 2.77 9.27
N LYS A 290 -8.26 1.44 9.32
CA LYS A 290 -9.41 0.55 9.60
C LYS A 290 -10.12 0.92 10.91
N ARG A 291 -9.37 1.32 11.95
CA ARG A 291 -9.97 1.77 13.21
C ARG A 291 -10.73 3.10 13.08
N GLN A 292 -10.18 4.04 12.30
CA GLN A 292 -10.83 5.34 12.07
C GLN A 292 -12.14 5.16 11.30
N PHE A 293 -12.11 4.40 10.20
CA PHE A 293 -13.28 4.14 9.33
C PHE A 293 -14.22 3.05 9.84
N ARG A 294 -14.19 2.70 11.13
CA ARG A 294 -14.96 1.56 11.64
C ARG A 294 -16.47 1.77 11.53
N LYS A 295 -16.97 3.00 11.72
CA LYS A 295 -18.43 3.23 11.64
C LYS A 295 -18.90 3.17 10.19
N PHE A 296 -18.06 3.61 9.25
CA PHE A 296 -18.28 3.49 7.82
C PHE A 296 -18.30 2.01 7.39
N GLN A 297 -17.23 1.25 7.70
CA GLN A 297 -17.09 -0.16 7.32
C GLN A 297 -18.26 -1.02 7.80
N ARG A 298 -18.69 -0.83 9.06
CA ARG A 298 -19.88 -1.53 9.59
C ARG A 298 -21.17 -1.15 8.88
N ALA A 299 -21.30 0.13 8.51
CA ALA A 299 -22.49 0.61 7.83
C ALA A 299 -22.55 0.19 6.36
N CYS A 300 -21.41 -0.12 5.73
CA CYS A 300 -21.35 -0.63 4.36
C CYS A 300 -21.25 -2.17 4.26
N GLY A 301 -21.24 -2.89 5.39
CA GLY A 301 -21.28 -4.36 5.41
C GLY A 301 -19.93 -5.08 5.42
N VAL A 302 -18.81 -4.36 5.49
CA VAL A 302 -17.44 -4.94 5.49
C VAL A 302 -17.02 -5.48 6.86
N GLU A 303 -17.56 -4.92 7.93
CA GLU A 303 -17.29 -5.36 9.31
C GLU A 303 -18.61 -5.67 10.00
N GLU A 304 -18.72 -6.83 10.65
CA GLU A 304 -19.86 -7.18 11.54
C GLU A 304 -19.93 -6.27 12.79
#